data_AF-A0A2P6PXS1-F1
#
_entry.id   AF-A0A2P6PXS1-F1
#
_cell.length_a   1.000
_cell.length_b   1.000
_cell.length_c   1.000
_cell.angle_alpha   90.00
_cell.angle_beta   90.00
_cell.angle_gamma   90.00
#
_symmetry.space_group_name_H-M   'P 1'
#
loop_
_entity.id
_entity.type
_entity.pdbx_description
1 polymer ?
#
loop_
_entity_poly.entity_id
_entity_poly.type
_entity_poly.pdbx_seq_one_letter_code
_entity_poly.pdbx_strand_id
1 'polypeptide(L)' 'MDNGVYHMNMQDEVNQVVIHELIHVFDDCRAAPMVNWANCPHHDCSEIRAGHLSGDCHCKREFLLCQEDSRIVNK' A
#
# COMPACT_ATOMS: atom_id res chain seq x y z
N MET A 1 3.35 -6.89 -34.30
CA MET A 1 2.85 -8.01 -33.50
C MET A 1 3.99 -8.42 -32.62
N ASP A 2 4.01 -7.96 -31.37
CA ASP A 2 4.94 -8.48 -30.37
C ASP A 2 4.10 -9.18 -29.30
N ASN A 3 4.36 -10.47 -29.13
CA ASN A 3 3.52 -11.39 -28.38
C ASN A 3 3.89 -11.35 -26.90
N GLY A 4 2.88 -11.18 -26.06
CA GLY A 4 3.00 -10.99 -24.62
C GLY A 4 3.84 -12.05 -23.91
N VAL A 5 4.81 -11.56 -23.16
CA VAL A 5 5.28 -12.16 -21.93
C VAL A 5 5.21 -11.04 -20.89
N TYR A 6 4.26 -11.12 -19.96
CA TYR A 6 4.26 -10.31 -18.74
C TYR A 6 5.42 -10.81 -17.86
N HIS A 7 6.65 -10.46 -18.24
CA HIS A 7 7.83 -10.74 -17.43
C HIS A 7 7.93 -9.63 -16.39
N MET A 8 7.22 -9.78 -15.27
CA MET A 8 7.43 -8.92 -14.11
C MET A 8 8.90 -9.08 -13.70
N ASN A 9 9.67 -8.02 -13.87
CA ASN A 9 11.05 -7.97 -13.42
C ASN A 9 11.05 -7.83 -11.90
N MET A 10 11.91 -8.55 -11.18
CA MET A 10 12.13 -8.35 -9.74
C MET A 10 12.37 -6.89 -9.38
N GLN A 11 13.03 -6.12 -10.25
CA GLN A 11 13.21 -4.68 -10.11
C GLN A 11 11.87 -3.92 -10.13
N ASP A 12 10.92 -4.32 -10.96
CA ASP A 12 9.60 -3.69 -11.02
C ASP A 12 8.85 -3.97 -9.73
N GLU A 13 8.87 -5.21 -9.22
CA GLU A 13 8.27 -5.56 -7.92
C GLU A 13 8.88 -4.77 -6.77
N VAL A 14 10.21 -4.67 -6.72
CA VAL A 14 10.90 -3.87 -5.68
C VAL A 14 10.53 -2.40 -5.80
N ASN A 15 10.48 -1.84 -7.02
CA ASN A 15 10.09 -0.45 -7.22
C ASN A 15 8.66 -0.20 -6.74
N GLN A 16 7.73 -1.11 -7.04
CA GLN A 16 6.34 -1.04 -6.61
C GLN A 16 6.22 -1.00 -5.08
N VAL A 17 6.89 -1.92 -4.38
CA VAL A 17 6.91 -1.98 -2.91
C VAL A 17 7.55 -0.72 -2.33
N VAL A 18 8.68 -0.27 -2.85
CA VAL A 18 9.35 0.93 -2.34
C VAL A 18 8.47 2.17 -2.51
N ILE A 19 7.78 2.32 -3.64
CA ILE A 19 6.86 3.44 -3.86
C ILE A 19 5.67 3.36 -2.89
N HIS A 20 5.09 2.17 -2.70
CA HIS A 20 3.98 1.91 -1.78
C HIS A 20 4.35 2.36 -0.34
N GLU A 21 5.49 1.92 0.18
CA GLU A 21 5.95 2.29 1.52
C GLU A 21 6.29 3.78 1.65
N LEU A 22 6.83 4.41 0.60
CA LEU A 22 7.06 5.85 0.59
C LEU A 22 5.77 6.66 0.68
N ILE A 23 4.66 6.14 0.15
CA ILE A 23 3.34 6.78 0.25
C ILE A 23 2.81 6.70 1.70
N HIS A 24 3.02 5.59 2.40
CA HIS A 24 2.71 5.49 3.84
C HIS A 24 3.54 6.45 4.67
N VAL A 25 4.84 6.56 4.39
CA VAL A 25 5.71 7.54 5.07
C VAL A 25 5.24 8.97 4.80
N PHE A 26 4.80 9.27 3.57
CA PHE A 26 4.25 10.57 3.24
C PHE A 26 2.96 10.88 4.02
N ASP A 27 2.06 9.90 4.17
CA ASP A 27 0.87 10.04 5.03
C ASP A 27 1.24 10.33 6.47
N ASP A 28 2.19 9.59 7.02
CA ASP A 28 2.64 9.81 8.38
C ASP A 28 3.24 11.21 8.56
N CYS A 29 3.91 11.75 7.54
CA CYS A 29 4.54 13.07 7.62
C CYS A 29 3.60 14.26 7.33
N ARG A 30 2.52 14.06 6.58
CA ARG A 30 1.67 15.14 6.04
C ARG A 30 0.21 15.01 6.44
N ALA A 31 -0.27 13.79 6.52
CA ALA A 31 -1.63 13.44 6.86
C ALA A 31 -1.75 12.89 8.30
N ALA A 32 -0.68 12.76 9.10
CA ALA A 32 -0.75 12.33 10.50
C ALA A 32 -1.81 13.04 11.38
N PRO A 33 -2.14 14.33 11.17
CA PRO A 33 -3.26 14.95 11.91
C PRO A 33 -4.64 14.39 11.54
N MET A 34 -4.76 13.72 10.38
CA MET A 34 -5.98 13.18 9.78
C MET A 34 -5.98 11.65 9.70
N VAL A 35 -4.81 11.00 9.74
CA VAL A 35 -4.62 9.55 9.68
C VAL A 35 -4.37 9.06 11.10
N ASN A 36 -5.23 8.17 11.56
CA ASN A 36 -5.09 7.51 12.85
C ASN A 36 -4.81 6.05 12.53
N TRP A 37 -3.56 5.62 12.71
CA TRP A 37 -3.13 4.25 12.39
C TRP A 37 -3.80 3.19 13.28
N ALA A 38 -4.39 3.58 14.42
CA ALA A 38 -5.23 2.70 15.23
C ALA A 38 -6.70 2.64 14.73
N ASN A 39 -7.06 3.42 13.71
CA ASN A 39 -8.39 3.42 13.10
C ASN A 39 -8.35 2.67 11.76
N CYS A 40 -9.00 1.51 11.73
CA CYS A 40 -8.98 0.61 10.57
C CYS A 40 -9.39 1.28 9.23
N PRO A 41 -10.47 2.09 9.17
CA PRO A 41 -10.79 2.89 7.98
C PRO A 41 -9.69 3.82 7.47
N HIS A 42 -8.89 4.43 8.35
CA HIS A 42 -7.82 5.34 7.93
C HIS A 42 -6.65 4.56 7.34
N HIS A 43 -6.38 3.37 7.91
CA HIS A 43 -5.41 2.42 7.39
C HIS A 43 -5.82 1.91 6.01
N ASP A 44 -7.05 1.43 5.85
CA ASP A 44 -7.59 0.97 4.55
C ASP A 44 -7.54 2.07 3.47
N CYS A 45 -7.83 3.32 3.84
CA CYS A 45 -7.75 4.44 2.90
C CYS A 45 -6.30 4.76 2.48
N SER A 46 -5.34 4.60 3.41
CA SER A 46 -3.91 4.74 3.10
C SER A 46 -3.46 3.64 2.15
N GLU A 47 -3.85 2.38 2.39
CA GLU A 47 -3.58 1.22 1.54
C GLU A 47 -4.16 1.33 0.13
N ILE A 48 -5.43 1.74 0.01
CA ILE A 48 -6.07 1.97 -1.30
C ILE A 48 -5.29 3.01 -2.10
N ARG A 49 -4.85 4.10 -1.43
CA ARG A 49 -4.09 5.16 -2.09
C ARG A 49 -2.68 4.70 -2.45
N ALA A 50 -2.02 3.95 -1.57
CA ALA A 50 -0.70 3.38 -1.78
C ALA A 50 -0.70 2.43 -2.98
N GLY A 51 -1.65 1.49 -3.04
CA GLY A 51 -1.80 0.58 -4.17
C GLY A 51 -2.15 1.28 -5.49
N HIS A 52 -3.03 2.28 -5.46
CA HIS A 52 -3.39 3.03 -6.67
C HIS A 52 -2.21 3.86 -7.24
N LEU A 53 -1.40 4.47 -6.38
CA LEU A 53 -0.30 5.34 -6.78
C LEU A 53 1.02 4.61 -7.03
N SER A 54 1.25 3.46 -6.39
CA SER A 54 2.42 2.62 -6.70
C SER A 54 2.28 1.97 -8.07
N GLY A 55 1.05 1.56 -8.44
CA GLY A 55 0.80 0.68 -9.59
C GLY A 55 0.49 -0.76 -9.17
N ASP A 56 0.36 -1.01 -7.86
CA ASP A 56 -0.13 -2.27 -7.32
C ASP A 56 -1.64 -2.42 -7.58
N CYS A 57 -1.94 -3.18 -8.62
CA CYS A 57 -3.30 -3.47 -9.06
C CYS A 57 -3.99 -4.56 -8.20
N HIS A 58 -3.37 -5.04 -7.12
CA HIS A 58 -3.93 -6.02 -6.18
C HIS A 58 -4.51 -5.40 -4.90
N CYS A 59 -5.00 -4.17 -4.99
CA CYS A 59 -5.64 -3.40 -3.91
C CYS A 59 -6.84 -4.08 -3.20
N LYS A 60 -7.35 -5.21 -3.69
CA LYS A 60 -8.39 -6.01 -3.02
C LYS A 60 -7.88 -6.84 -1.84
N ARG A 61 -6.58 -7.13 -1.77
CA ARG A 61 -5.98 -7.94 -0.70
C ARG A 61 -5.87 -7.14 0.61
N GLU A 62 -5.50 -5.87 0.50
CA GLU A 62 -5.22 -5.01 1.66
C GLU A 62 -6.48 -4.59 2.43
N PHE A 63 -7.63 -4.41 1.75
CA PHE A 63 -8.93 -4.12 2.39
C PHE A 63 -9.44 -5.25 3.31
N LEU A 64 -8.96 -6.49 3.13
CA LEU A 64 -9.36 -7.64 3.94
C LEU A 64 -8.40 -7.90 5.12
N LEU A 65 -7.20 -7.32 5.11
CA LEU A 65 -6.13 -7.62 6.08
C LEU A 65 -6.17 -6.79 7.36
N CYS A 66 -6.83 -5.62 7.35
CA CYS A 66 -7.03 -4.83 8.57
C CYS A 66 -7.84 -5.59 9.65
N GLN A 67 -8.42 -6.75 9.32
CA GLN A 67 -9.09 -7.64 10.28
C GLN A 67 -8.13 -8.57 11.05
N GLU A 68 -6.87 -8.76 10.61
CA GLU A 68 -5.96 -9.77 11.20
C GLU A 68 -4.58 -9.24 11.66
N ASP A 69 -4.09 -8.09 11.17
CA ASP A 69 -2.72 -7.66 11.50
C ASP A 69 -2.60 -6.81 12.78
N SER A 70 -2.55 -7.50 13.91
CA SER A 70 -2.23 -6.95 15.24
C SER A 70 -0.85 -6.30 15.38
N ARG A 71 0.03 -6.33 14.36
CA ARG A 71 1.37 -5.71 14.41
C ARG A 71 1.39 -4.21 14.13
N ILE A 72 0.31 -3.65 13.57
CA ILE A 72 0.21 -2.21 13.26
C ILE A 72 -0.37 -1.42 14.45
N VAL A 73 -1.24 -2.02 15.25
CA VAL A 73 -1.91 -1.36 16.41
C VAL A 73 -0.97 -1.14 17.61
N ASN A 74 0.17 -1.84 17.67
CA ASN A 74 1.08 -1.85 18.83
C ASN A 74 2.46 -1.23 18.55
N LYS A 75 2.60 -0.39 17.52
CA LYS A 75 3.76 0.50 17.34
C LYS A 75 3.41 1.93 17.72
#